data_AF-A0A0U5FTX2-F1
#
_entry.id   AF-A0A0U5FTX2-F1
#
_cell.length_a   1.000
_cell.length_b   1.000
_cell.length_c   1.000
_cell.angle_alpha   90.00
_cell.angle_beta   90.00
_cell.angle_gamma   90.00
#
_symmetry.space_group_name_H-M   'P 1'
#
loop_
_entity.id
_entity.type
_entity.pdbx_description
1 polymer ?
#
loop_
_entity_poly.entity_id
_entity_poly.type
_entity_poly.pdbx_seq_one_letter_code
_entity_poly.pdbx_strand_id
1 'polypeptide(L)'
;MHLKILLAILLPLLTFTNLSTSEEIRPPLRNLYNKIRTSGPCTGPDLLKTGFFDQNDGSPPLWSYCQRHTRHSAIYLKGPGNLLANMDVDCDGIQNSTGSGDGRCTGLPDTQAQTAFRSILQAGYGIPDLNTYIHPYVVLGNIGNRPWYRTFDPRTADIYPLSVVAVLCGNKLVYGVWGDVNGDDGIPLVGEASLALATACFGNRVSGSNGWDAADVLYLAFKGGRAVPGPNGVRWDAQDYVEFEGVLEGLGDALVEELLDRVEGDEDEDEDGDGEEGVCASHVGDNSAGNATHGGDRGGVCACGFNGSVAASSPAAGGGGGGGDQSKHRQASRRLTERLRRSDLDSDRVSAAHAQGHRSA
;
A
#
# COMPACT_ATOMS: atom_id res chain seq x y z
N MET A 1 3.37 -45.26 63.03
CA MET A 1 3.76 -43.86 62.81
C MET A 1 4.26 -43.72 61.38
N HIS A 2 3.38 -43.33 60.45
CA HIS A 2 3.74 -43.15 59.04
C HIS A 2 3.60 -41.67 58.68
N LEU A 3 4.74 -40.99 58.59
CA LEU A 3 4.88 -39.62 58.16
C LEU A 3 4.90 -39.62 56.62
N LYS A 4 3.78 -39.23 55.99
CA LYS A 4 3.72 -39.00 54.54
C LYS A 4 4.11 -37.55 54.28
N ILE A 5 5.29 -37.37 53.70
CA ILE A 5 5.79 -36.10 53.16
C ILE A 5 5.03 -35.85 51.84
N LEU A 6 4.17 -34.84 51.82
CA LEU A 6 3.62 -34.29 50.58
C LEU A 6 4.58 -33.20 50.09
N LEU A 7 5.31 -33.51 49.03
CA LEU A 7 6.15 -32.57 48.30
C LEU A 7 5.26 -31.83 47.30
N ALA A 8 4.88 -30.60 47.61
CA ALA A 8 4.19 -29.70 46.68
C ALA A 8 5.23 -29.11 45.72
N ILE A 9 5.23 -29.60 44.48
CA ILE A 9 6.05 -29.04 43.40
C ILE A 9 5.33 -27.78 42.88
N LEU A 10 5.79 -26.61 43.32
CA LEU A 10 5.41 -25.33 42.73
C LEU A 10 6.08 -25.22 41.35
N LEU A 11 5.31 -25.39 40.28
CA LEU A 11 5.75 -25.04 38.92
C LEU A 11 5.59 -23.51 38.75
N PRO A 12 6.66 -22.75 38.45
CA PRO A 12 6.50 -21.35 38.08
C PRO A 12 5.90 -21.31 36.67
N LEU A 13 4.63 -20.90 36.58
CA LEU A 13 3.96 -20.60 35.32
C LEU A 13 4.61 -19.33 34.75
N LEU A 14 5.59 -19.49 33.83
CA LEU A 14 6.09 -18.37 33.03
C LEU A 14 4.95 -17.88 32.13
N THR A 15 4.22 -16.87 32.58
CA THR A 15 3.36 -16.07 31.70
C THR A 15 4.29 -15.22 30.84
N PHE A 16 4.55 -15.65 29.61
CA PHE A 16 5.07 -14.74 28.58
C PHE A 16 3.96 -13.73 28.29
N THR A 17 4.07 -12.54 28.87
CA THR A 17 3.31 -11.40 28.39
C THR A 17 3.92 -11.02 27.05
N ASN A 18 3.33 -11.49 25.95
CA ASN A 18 3.58 -10.89 24.65
C ASN A 18 2.99 -9.48 24.70
N LEU A 19 3.80 -8.51 25.11
CA LEU A 19 3.53 -7.13 24.74
C LEU A 19 3.69 -7.11 23.21
N SER A 20 2.59 -7.00 22.46
CA SER A 20 2.67 -6.44 21.10
C SER A 20 3.21 -5.03 21.28
N THR A 21 4.53 -4.92 21.19
CA THR A 21 5.20 -3.64 21.09
C THR A 21 5.00 -3.23 19.65
N SER A 22 4.13 -2.24 19.42
CA SER A 22 4.10 -1.55 18.13
C SER A 22 5.54 -1.20 17.74
N GLU A 23 5.99 -1.70 16.60
CA GLU A 23 7.40 -1.61 16.22
C GLU A 23 7.80 -0.13 16.12
N GLU A 24 8.94 0.22 16.71
CA GLU A 24 9.52 1.54 16.52
C GLU A 24 9.90 1.70 15.05
N ILE A 25 9.55 2.83 14.44
CA ILE A 25 9.84 3.06 13.02
C ILE A 25 11.36 3.03 12.80
N ARG A 26 11.84 1.97 12.13
CA ARG A 26 13.26 1.78 11.76
C ARG A 26 13.78 2.97 10.92
N PRO A 27 15.08 3.32 11.01
CA PRO A 27 15.61 4.54 10.38
C PRO A 27 15.36 4.69 8.87
N PRO A 28 15.51 3.66 8.02
CA PRO A 28 15.23 3.80 6.58
C PRO A 28 13.76 4.15 6.31
N LEU A 29 12.82 3.51 7.02
CA LEU A 29 11.41 3.82 6.92
C LEU A 29 11.08 5.23 7.45
N ARG A 30 11.77 5.67 8.52
CA ARG A 30 11.66 7.05 9.02
C ARG A 30 12.13 8.05 7.98
N ASN A 31 13.20 7.76 7.26
CA ASN A 31 13.71 8.60 6.18
C ASN A 31 12.71 8.69 5.03
N LEU A 32 12.12 7.56 4.62
CA LEU A 32 11.06 7.55 3.62
C LEU A 32 9.84 8.38 4.06
N TYR A 33 9.38 8.21 5.30
CA TYR A 33 8.30 9.02 5.87
C TYR A 33 8.62 10.52 5.80
N ASN A 34 9.82 10.93 6.23
CA ASN A 34 10.25 12.33 6.21
C ASN A 34 10.36 12.87 4.78
N LYS A 35 10.87 12.06 3.84
CA LYS A 35 10.97 12.39 2.41
C LYS A 35 9.59 12.61 1.82
N ILE A 36 8.65 11.69 2.03
CA ILE A 36 7.25 11.82 1.58
C ILE A 36 6.60 13.07 2.18
N ARG A 37 6.77 13.27 3.49
CA ARG A 37 6.17 14.39 4.23
C ARG A 37 6.67 15.73 3.69
N THR A 38 7.96 15.89 3.44
CA THR A 38 8.56 17.19 3.04
C THR A 38 8.52 17.48 1.54
N SER A 39 8.11 16.52 0.69
CA SER A 39 8.18 16.64 -0.78
C SER A 39 7.08 17.50 -1.43
N GLY A 40 6.30 18.23 -0.63
CA GLY A 40 5.20 19.07 -1.12
C GLY A 40 4.02 18.25 -1.66
N PRO A 41 3.07 18.88 -2.39
CA PRO A 41 1.94 18.17 -2.98
C PRO A 41 2.40 17.23 -4.11
N CYS A 42 1.66 16.14 -4.29
CA CYS A 42 1.89 15.19 -5.37
C CYS A 42 1.44 15.78 -6.72
N THR A 43 2.26 15.66 -7.76
CA THR A 43 1.97 16.22 -9.09
C THR A 43 2.46 15.29 -10.20
N GLY A 44 2.09 15.58 -11.46
CA GLY A 44 2.59 14.88 -12.63
C GLY A 44 2.22 13.38 -12.65
N PRO A 45 3.12 12.50 -13.10
CA PRO A 45 2.83 11.06 -13.25
C PRO A 45 2.66 10.33 -11.90
N ASP A 46 3.14 10.91 -10.80
CA ASP A 46 2.98 10.33 -9.46
C ASP A 46 1.62 10.63 -8.82
N LEU A 47 0.88 11.61 -9.36
CA LEU A 47 -0.45 11.96 -8.88
C LEU A 47 -1.49 11.02 -9.50
N LEU A 48 -2.05 10.13 -8.69
CA LEU A 48 -3.09 9.19 -9.12
C LEU A 48 -4.46 9.86 -9.15
N LYS A 49 -4.79 10.59 -8.07
CA LYS A 49 -6.05 11.32 -7.97
C LYS A 49 -5.97 12.38 -6.89
N THR A 50 -6.52 13.56 -7.17
CA THR A 50 -6.72 14.64 -6.19
C THR A 50 -8.21 15.00 -6.08
N GLY A 51 -8.55 15.81 -5.08
CA GLY A 51 -9.91 16.29 -4.83
C GLY A 51 -10.59 15.65 -3.63
N PHE A 52 -9.81 15.25 -2.61
CA PHE A 52 -10.30 14.61 -1.39
C PHE A 52 -10.14 15.54 -0.18
N PHE A 53 -10.93 15.28 0.85
CA PHE A 53 -10.89 16.00 2.12
C PHE A 53 -10.26 15.10 3.19
N ASP A 54 -9.51 15.69 4.11
CA ASP A 54 -9.06 15.01 5.34
C ASP A 54 -10.10 15.11 6.44
N GLN A 55 -10.89 16.20 6.43
CA GLN A 55 -11.89 16.50 7.43
C GLN A 55 -13.08 17.21 6.80
N ASN A 56 -14.23 17.13 7.48
CA ASN A 56 -15.43 17.89 7.15
C ASN A 56 -15.51 19.22 7.93
N ASP A 57 -14.46 20.03 7.82
CA ASP A 57 -14.29 21.30 8.55
C ASP A 57 -14.44 22.54 7.63
N GLY A 58 -14.78 22.33 6.36
CA GLY A 58 -14.85 23.38 5.33
C GLY A 58 -13.52 23.66 4.62
N SER A 59 -12.46 22.91 4.95
CA SER A 59 -11.17 23.00 4.25
C SER A 59 -11.30 22.58 2.77
N PRO A 60 -10.46 23.13 1.88
CA PRO A 60 -10.49 22.76 0.47
C PRO A 60 -10.06 21.30 0.24
N PRO A 61 -10.58 20.63 -0.81
CA PRO A 61 -10.29 19.22 -1.10
C PRO A 61 -8.90 19.01 -1.73
N LEU A 62 -7.84 19.18 -0.95
CA LEU A 62 -6.45 19.17 -1.42
C LEU A 62 -5.74 17.82 -1.21
N TRP A 63 -6.39 16.84 -0.59
CA TRP A 63 -5.81 15.52 -0.39
C TRP A 63 -5.84 14.69 -1.66
N SER A 64 -4.83 13.84 -1.79
CA SER A 64 -4.54 13.12 -3.02
C SER A 64 -3.98 11.73 -2.77
N TYR A 65 -4.29 10.78 -3.65
CA TYR A 65 -3.58 9.52 -3.79
C TYR A 65 -2.33 9.74 -4.63
N CYS A 66 -1.17 9.32 -4.10
CA CYS A 66 0.14 9.54 -4.67
C CYS A 66 0.97 8.24 -4.67
N GLN A 67 2.00 8.20 -5.51
CA GLN A 67 2.98 7.09 -5.55
C GLN A 67 4.44 7.55 -5.66
N ARG A 68 4.70 8.85 -5.45
CA ARG A 68 6.06 9.41 -5.50
C ARG A 68 6.92 8.79 -4.40
N HIS A 69 8.20 8.56 -4.67
CA HIS A 69 9.16 7.96 -3.72
C HIS A 69 8.88 6.51 -3.32
N THR A 70 7.88 5.84 -3.87
CA THR A 70 7.64 4.40 -3.61
C THR A 70 8.11 3.51 -4.75
N ARG A 71 8.72 4.08 -5.80
CA ARG A 71 9.07 3.37 -7.06
C ARG A 71 7.88 2.57 -7.59
N HIS A 72 6.67 3.14 -7.46
CA HIS A 72 5.41 2.54 -7.85
C HIS A 72 5.06 1.23 -7.13
N SER A 73 5.73 0.82 -6.04
CA SER A 73 5.41 -0.41 -5.30
C SER A 73 4.27 -0.24 -4.28
N ALA A 74 4.00 1.00 -3.87
CA ALA A 74 2.91 1.37 -2.97
C ALA A 74 2.26 2.69 -3.39
N ILE A 75 1.04 2.94 -2.90
CA ILE A 75 0.37 4.24 -2.98
C ILE A 75 0.14 4.79 -1.58
N TYR A 76 -0.03 6.11 -1.45
CA TYR A 76 -0.27 6.77 -0.18
C TYR A 76 -1.12 8.03 -0.29
N LEU A 77 -1.65 8.47 0.83
CA LEU A 77 -2.40 9.72 0.98
C LEU A 77 -1.44 10.89 1.22
N LYS A 78 -1.61 11.98 0.46
CA LYS A 78 -0.80 13.20 0.60
C LYS A 78 -1.68 14.45 0.62
N GLY A 79 -1.48 15.29 1.63
CA GLY A 79 -2.07 16.62 1.74
C GLY A 79 -1.16 17.74 1.21
N PRO A 80 -1.58 19.01 1.32
CA PRO A 80 -0.79 20.16 0.91
C PRO A 80 0.45 20.35 1.80
N GLY A 81 1.51 20.97 1.25
CA GLY A 81 2.73 21.27 1.99
C GLY A 81 3.35 20.03 2.65
N ASN A 82 3.50 20.08 3.98
CA ASN A 82 4.08 18.99 4.78
C ASN A 82 3.03 18.09 5.45
N LEU A 83 1.76 18.18 5.03
CA LEU A 83 0.68 17.40 5.61
C LEU A 83 0.56 16.02 4.94
N LEU A 84 0.19 15.04 5.75
CA LEU A 84 -0.25 13.71 5.34
C LEU A 84 -1.76 13.62 5.57
N ALA A 85 -2.30 12.46 5.92
CA ALA A 85 -3.71 12.32 6.30
C ALA A 85 -3.89 12.29 7.83
N ASN A 86 -5.10 12.55 8.28
CA ASN A 86 -5.56 12.30 9.64
C ASN A 86 -5.83 10.80 9.87
N MET A 87 -6.41 10.47 11.03
CA MET A 87 -6.98 9.15 11.28
C MET A 87 -8.33 9.26 12.00
N ASP A 88 -9.39 9.33 11.22
CA ASP A 88 -10.76 9.14 11.70
C ASP A 88 -11.04 7.65 11.95
N VAL A 89 -11.99 7.38 12.85
CA VAL A 89 -12.33 6.01 13.24
C VAL A 89 -13.56 5.55 12.47
N ASP A 90 -13.35 4.54 11.65
CA ASP A 90 -14.41 3.79 10.99
C ASP A 90 -14.89 2.64 11.90
N CYS A 91 -16.19 2.60 12.11
CA CYS A 91 -16.84 1.67 13.02
C CYS A 91 -17.62 0.58 12.28
N ASP A 92 -17.45 0.46 10.96
CA ASP A 92 -18.21 -0.44 10.14
C ASP A 92 -17.87 -1.93 10.38
N GLY A 93 -18.77 -2.80 9.92
CA GLY A 93 -18.65 -4.25 10.12
C GLY A 93 -19.16 -4.72 11.48
N ILE A 94 -18.49 -5.72 12.05
CA ILE A 94 -18.90 -6.34 13.31
C ILE A 94 -18.47 -5.46 14.49
N GLN A 95 -19.45 -5.08 15.31
CA GLN A 95 -19.24 -4.23 16.48
C GLN A 95 -19.42 -4.94 17.83
N ASN A 96 -19.96 -6.16 17.82
CA ASN A 96 -20.48 -6.81 19.03
C ASN A 96 -19.97 -8.25 19.22
N SER A 97 -18.73 -8.53 18.85
CA SER A 97 -18.13 -9.81 19.25
C SER A 97 -18.00 -9.88 20.77
N THR A 98 -18.34 -11.05 21.31
CA THR A 98 -18.25 -11.38 22.74
C THR A 98 -16.87 -11.06 23.30
N GLY A 99 -16.74 -9.96 24.02
CA GLY A 99 -15.54 -9.61 24.80
C GLY A 99 -14.64 -8.51 24.24
N SER A 100 -14.83 -8.07 22.98
CA SER A 100 -13.92 -7.09 22.33
C SER A 100 -14.51 -5.67 22.24
N GLY A 101 -15.84 -5.54 22.30
CA GLY A 101 -16.53 -4.25 22.24
C GLY A 101 -16.44 -3.48 23.57
N ASP A 102 -15.72 -2.36 23.59
CA ASP A 102 -15.59 -1.49 24.77
C ASP A 102 -16.51 -0.26 24.74
N GLY A 103 -17.40 -0.18 23.75
CA GLY A 103 -18.41 0.88 23.62
C GLY A 103 -17.98 2.07 22.77
N ARG A 104 -16.71 2.18 22.38
CA ARG A 104 -16.18 3.35 21.63
C ARG A 104 -16.73 3.50 20.20
N CYS A 105 -17.39 2.48 19.67
CA CYS A 105 -18.15 2.55 18.40
C CYS A 105 -19.68 2.46 18.58
N THR A 106 -20.22 2.62 19.80
CA THR A 106 -21.66 2.43 20.05
C THR A 106 -22.47 3.68 19.73
N GLY A 107 -23.58 3.51 18.99
CA GLY A 107 -24.61 4.53 18.83
C GLY A 107 -24.26 5.67 17.87
N LEU A 108 -23.35 5.42 16.94
CA LEU A 108 -22.91 6.39 15.95
C LEU A 108 -23.84 6.35 14.71
N PRO A 109 -24.35 7.51 14.24
CA PRO A 109 -25.32 7.54 13.13
C PRO A 109 -24.80 7.00 11.80
N ASP A 110 -23.50 7.18 11.53
CA ASP A 110 -22.89 6.90 10.22
C ASP A 110 -22.30 5.48 10.13
N THR A 111 -22.39 4.70 11.21
CA THR A 111 -21.97 3.31 11.23
C THR A 111 -22.85 2.42 10.36
N GLN A 112 -22.21 1.56 9.58
CA GLN A 112 -22.82 0.48 8.82
C GLN A 112 -22.54 -0.88 9.45
N ALA A 113 -23.49 -1.81 9.29
CA ALA A 113 -23.38 -3.16 9.86
C ALA A 113 -22.41 -4.08 9.09
N GLN A 114 -21.78 -3.59 8.02
CA GLN A 114 -20.91 -4.37 7.15
C GLN A 114 -19.79 -3.52 6.58
N THR A 115 -18.63 -4.12 6.35
CA THR A 115 -17.57 -3.48 5.55
C THR A 115 -17.80 -3.71 4.05
N ALA A 116 -17.16 -2.92 3.19
CA ALA A 116 -17.24 -3.09 1.74
C ALA A 116 -16.86 -4.50 1.25
N PHE A 117 -15.99 -5.21 1.97
CA PHE A 117 -15.48 -6.52 1.54
C PHE A 117 -16.11 -7.72 2.25
N ARG A 118 -17.22 -7.51 2.96
CA ARG A 118 -18.01 -8.58 3.58
C ARG A 118 -18.24 -9.80 2.68
N SER A 119 -18.63 -9.57 1.42
CA SER A 119 -18.93 -10.64 0.46
C SER A 119 -17.69 -11.48 0.12
N ILE A 120 -16.52 -10.84 0.01
CA ILE A 120 -15.23 -11.47 -0.23
C ILE A 120 -14.85 -12.33 0.99
N LEU A 121 -15.02 -11.77 2.19
CA LEU A 121 -14.68 -12.44 3.45
C LEU A 121 -15.52 -13.70 3.66
N GLN A 122 -16.83 -13.62 3.45
CA GLN A 122 -17.74 -14.77 3.57
C GLN A 122 -17.43 -15.85 2.53
N ALA A 123 -17.09 -15.47 1.31
CA ALA A 123 -16.86 -16.41 0.22
C ALA A 123 -15.50 -17.12 0.32
N GLY A 124 -14.49 -16.48 0.91
CA GLY A 124 -13.10 -16.94 0.79
C GLY A 124 -12.31 -17.05 2.09
N TYR A 125 -12.70 -16.34 3.15
CA TYR A 125 -11.86 -16.12 4.33
C TYR A 125 -12.44 -16.70 5.63
N GLY A 126 -13.63 -17.29 5.57
CA GLY A 126 -14.18 -18.05 6.70
C GLY A 126 -14.75 -17.20 7.84
N ILE A 127 -14.82 -15.88 7.67
CA ILE A 127 -15.43 -14.97 8.65
C ILE A 127 -16.63 -14.22 8.06
N PRO A 128 -17.62 -13.85 8.89
CA PRO A 128 -18.82 -13.18 8.41
C PRO A 128 -18.56 -11.75 7.93
N ASP A 129 -17.57 -11.06 8.51
CA ASP A 129 -17.07 -9.72 8.15
C ASP A 129 -15.82 -9.38 8.99
N LEU A 130 -15.19 -8.24 8.74
CA LEU A 130 -14.23 -7.62 9.66
C LEU A 130 -14.94 -7.11 10.92
N ASN A 131 -14.15 -6.89 11.95
CA ASN A 131 -14.61 -6.45 13.25
C ASN A 131 -13.75 -5.28 13.66
N THR A 132 -14.33 -4.09 13.79
CA THR A 132 -13.59 -2.85 14.05
C THR A 132 -12.78 -2.89 15.35
N TYR A 133 -13.12 -3.75 16.34
CA TYR A 133 -12.39 -3.90 17.59
C TYR A 133 -11.23 -4.91 17.54
N ILE A 134 -11.20 -5.79 16.53
CA ILE A 134 -10.24 -6.89 16.42
C ILE A 134 -9.33 -6.69 15.22
N HIS A 135 -9.93 -6.43 14.06
CA HIS A 135 -9.25 -6.44 12.77
C HIS A 135 -8.71 -5.04 12.46
N PRO A 136 -7.39 -4.80 12.46
CA PRO A 136 -6.84 -3.56 11.94
C PRO A 136 -7.09 -3.50 10.43
N TYR A 137 -7.96 -2.57 10.02
CA TYR A 137 -8.18 -2.26 8.63
C TYR A 137 -8.19 -0.75 8.38
N VAL A 138 -7.94 -0.38 7.13
CA VAL A 138 -7.95 0.98 6.61
C VAL A 138 -9.11 1.11 5.63
N VAL A 139 -9.79 2.26 5.67
CA VAL A 139 -10.72 2.69 4.64
C VAL A 139 -9.91 3.36 3.54
N LEU A 140 -9.82 2.72 2.38
CA LEU A 140 -9.03 3.20 1.26
C LEU A 140 -9.88 3.26 0.00
N GLY A 141 -9.78 4.35 -0.73
CA GLY A 141 -10.63 4.60 -1.88
C GLY A 141 -11.94 5.27 -1.52
N ASN A 142 -12.54 5.88 -2.54
CA ASN A 142 -13.80 6.59 -2.48
C ASN A 142 -14.63 6.06 -3.63
N ILE A 143 -15.67 5.29 -3.32
CA ILE A 143 -16.50 4.60 -4.31
C ILE A 143 -17.91 5.17 -4.26
N GLY A 144 -18.44 5.50 -5.44
CA GLY A 144 -19.73 6.13 -5.56
C GLY A 144 -20.15 6.35 -7.01
N ASN A 145 -21.40 6.72 -7.21
CA ASN A 145 -21.99 7.04 -8.50
C ASN A 145 -22.53 8.48 -8.59
N ARG A 146 -22.52 9.23 -7.48
CA ARG A 146 -23.00 10.62 -7.46
C ARG A 146 -22.10 11.55 -8.27
N PRO A 147 -22.64 12.41 -9.17
CA PRO A 147 -21.84 13.26 -10.05
C PRO A 147 -20.91 14.26 -9.34
N TRP A 148 -21.27 14.68 -8.13
CA TRP A 148 -20.49 15.62 -7.33
C TRP A 148 -19.44 14.93 -6.44
N TYR A 149 -19.51 13.61 -6.29
CA TYR A 149 -18.63 12.86 -5.41
C TYR A 149 -17.34 12.50 -6.13
N ARG A 150 -16.21 12.76 -5.48
CA ARG A 150 -14.90 12.45 -6.06
C ARG A 150 -14.59 10.98 -5.79
N THR A 151 -14.39 10.21 -6.84
CA THR A 151 -14.09 8.78 -6.73
C THR A 151 -12.63 8.45 -7.01
N PHE A 152 -12.13 7.45 -6.30
CA PHE A 152 -10.89 6.75 -6.60
C PHE A 152 -11.03 5.30 -6.18
N ASP A 153 -10.81 4.39 -7.12
CA ASP A 153 -10.82 2.96 -6.86
C ASP A 153 -9.38 2.44 -6.80
N PRO A 154 -8.87 2.03 -5.62
CA PRO A 154 -7.50 1.54 -5.46
C PRO A 154 -7.15 0.36 -6.37
N ARG A 155 -8.15 -0.40 -6.87
CA ARG A 155 -7.95 -1.47 -7.87
C ARG A 155 -7.37 -0.96 -9.18
N THR A 156 -7.59 0.32 -9.51
CA THR A 156 -7.01 0.96 -10.70
C THR A 156 -5.52 1.24 -10.56
N ALA A 157 -4.99 1.14 -9.34
CA ALA A 157 -3.58 1.29 -9.00
C ALA A 157 -2.97 -0.03 -8.48
N ASP A 158 -3.51 -1.17 -8.91
CA ASP A 158 -3.07 -2.52 -8.54
C ASP A 158 -3.08 -2.82 -7.03
N ILE A 159 -3.91 -2.13 -6.24
CA ILE A 159 -4.23 -2.51 -4.86
C ILE A 159 -5.42 -3.48 -4.90
N TYR A 160 -5.30 -4.64 -4.26
CA TYR A 160 -6.36 -5.65 -4.24
C TYR A 160 -7.11 -5.58 -2.91
N PRO A 161 -8.43 -5.90 -2.87
CA PRO A 161 -9.15 -6.00 -1.61
C PRO A 161 -8.39 -6.87 -0.60
N LEU A 162 -8.32 -6.40 0.65
CA LEU A 162 -7.55 -7.02 1.73
C LEU A 162 -6.02 -6.98 1.57
N SER A 163 -5.49 -6.20 0.62
CA SER A 163 -4.05 -5.88 0.56
C SER A 163 -3.57 -5.26 1.87
N VAL A 164 -2.36 -5.62 2.30
CA VAL A 164 -1.69 -5.00 3.45
C VAL A 164 -1.47 -3.50 3.20
N VAL A 165 -1.69 -2.73 4.27
CA VAL A 165 -1.37 -1.31 4.37
C VAL A 165 -0.46 -1.12 5.58
N ALA A 166 0.74 -0.57 5.36
CA ALA A 166 1.61 -0.12 6.44
C ALA A 166 1.17 1.29 6.87
N VAL A 167 0.91 1.49 8.15
CA VAL A 167 0.45 2.77 8.71
C VAL A 167 1.47 3.30 9.69
N LEU A 168 2.05 4.45 9.39
CA LEU A 168 2.96 5.15 10.29
C LEU A 168 2.21 6.24 11.04
N CYS A 169 2.09 6.07 12.35
CA CYS A 169 1.26 6.88 13.22
C CYS A 169 1.89 6.93 14.62
N GLY A 170 1.86 8.08 15.30
CA GLY A 170 2.29 8.17 16.70
C GLY A 170 3.72 7.63 16.98
N ASN A 171 4.63 7.77 16.00
CA ASN A 171 6.00 7.20 15.99
C ASN A 171 6.10 5.67 15.94
N LYS A 172 5.03 4.99 15.54
CA LYS A 172 4.92 3.55 15.43
C LYS A 172 4.66 3.13 13.99
N LEU A 173 5.06 1.92 13.66
CA LEU A 173 4.57 1.20 12.50
C LEU A 173 3.46 0.25 12.95
N VAL A 174 2.32 0.29 12.28
CA VAL A 174 1.17 -0.59 12.50
C VAL A 174 0.71 -1.12 11.15
N TYR A 175 0.38 -2.41 11.08
CA TYR A 175 -0.14 -3.01 9.85
C TYR A 175 -1.66 -3.19 9.94
N GLY A 176 -2.32 -2.93 8.82
CA GLY A 176 -3.71 -3.29 8.61
C GLY A 176 -3.94 -3.83 7.21
N VAL A 177 -5.18 -4.19 6.90
CA VAL A 177 -5.61 -4.52 5.54
C VAL A 177 -6.48 -3.41 4.97
N TRP A 178 -6.51 -3.26 3.65
CA TRP A 178 -7.56 -2.49 2.99
C TRP A 178 -8.88 -3.26 3.17
N GLY A 179 -9.68 -2.83 4.15
CA GLY A 179 -10.88 -3.53 4.60
C GLY A 179 -12.18 -2.87 4.18
N ASP A 180 -12.14 -1.55 3.94
CA ASP A 180 -13.33 -0.79 3.59
C ASP A 180 -13.07 0.33 2.57
N VAL A 181 -14.13 0.96 2.08
CA VAL A 181 -14.10 2.11 1.17
C VAL A 181 -15.03 3.20 1.67
N ASN A 182 -14.68 4.46 1.41
CA ASN A 182 -15.57 5.55 1.73
C ASN A 182 -16.68 5.67 0.66
N GLY A 183 -17.93 5.77 1.11
CA GLY A 183 -19.14 5.84 0.30
C GLY A 183 -19.52 7.27 -0.13
N ASP A 184 -20.50 7.40 -1.05
CA ASP A 184 -20.99 8.70 -1.55
C ASP A 184 -22.14 9.33 -0.76
N ASP A 185 -22.31 8.93 0.49
CA ASP A 185 -23.26 9.50 1.45
C ASP A 185 -22.78 10.83 2.07
N GLY A 186 -21.48 11.09 2.07
CA GLY A 186 -20.85 12.33 2.53
C GLY A 186 -19.94 13.01 1.50
N ILE A 187 -19.10 13.94 1.97
CA ILE A 187 -17.99 14.46 1.16
C ILE A 187 -16.91 13.37 0.99
N PRO A 188 -16.09 13.40 -0.07
CA PRO A 188 -15.08 12.36 -0.31
C PRO A 188 -13.89 12.50 0.66
N LEU A 189 -14.08 11.99 1.88
CA LEU A 189 -13.09 11.92 2.96
C LEU A 189 -12.06 10.82 2.72
N VAL A 190 -10.86 11.02 3.23
CA VAL A 190 -9.78 10.02 3.31
C VAL A 190 -9.19 10.05 4.71
N GLY A 191 -8.41 9.03 5.07
CA GLY A 191 -7.76 8.98 6.38
C GLY A 191 -8.63 8.34 7.45
N GLU A 192 -9.42 7.31 7.12
CA GLU A 192 -10.23 6.57 8.08
C GLU A 192 -9.65 5.15 8.31
N ALA A 193 -9.80 4.63 9.52
CA ALA A 193 -9.37 3.29 9.89
C ALA A 193 -10.22 2.69 11.00
N SER A 194 -10.22 1.36 11.11
CA SER A 194 -10.85 0.63 12.21
C SER A 194 -10.42 1.14 13.59
N LEU A 195 -11.29 0.98 14.58
CA LEU A 195 -10.98 1.32 15.98
C LEU A 195 -9.75 0.55 16.50
N ALA A 196 -9.55 -0.70 16.08
CA ALA A 196 -8.41 -1.53 16.45
C ALA A 196 -7.08 -0.88 15.99
N LEU A 197 -7.01 -0.48 14.72
CA LEU A 197 -5.84 0.20 14.16
C LEU A 197 -5.60 1.55 14.84
N ALA A 198 -6.66 2.36 14.99
CA ALA A 198 -6.54 3.66 15.63
C ALA A 198 -6.11 3.54 17.10
N THR A 199 -6.59 2.52 17.82
CA THR A 199 -6.17 2.21 19.18
C THR A 199 -4.71 1.79 19.24
N ALA A 200 -4.20 1.01 18.28
CA ALA A 200 -2.78 0.66 18.22
C ALA A 200 -1.88 1.89 18.04
N CYS A 201 -2.30 2.84 17.20
CA CYS A 201 -1.61 4.11 16.98
C CYS A 201 -1.64 5.04 18.20
N PHE A 202 -2.83 5.24 18.79
CA PHE A 202 -3.10 6.39 19.66
C PHE A 202 -3.70 6.00 21.03
N GLY A 203 -3.88 4.71 21.30
CA GLY A 203 -4.47 4.21 22.53
C GLY A 203 -5.95 4.58 22.69
N ASN A 204 -6.48 4.43 23.90
CA ASN A 204 -7.93 4.50 24.17
C ASN A 204 -8.54 5.91 24.10
N ARG A 205 -7.80 6.92 23.65
CA ARG A 205 -8.32 8.29 23.48
C ARG A 205 -9.14 8.47 22.21
N VAL A 206 -8.98 7.56 21.24
CA VAL A 206 -9.74 7.57 19.99
C VAL A 206 -11.00 6.73 20.13
N SER A 207 -12.08 7.18 19.51
CA SER A 207 -13.38 6.53 19.42
C SER A 207 -14.04 6.87 18.10
N GLY A 208 -15.15 6.22 17.73
CA GLY A 208 -15.86 6.54 16.49
C GLY A 208 -16.48 7.95 16.43
N SER A 209 -16.48 8.69 17.54
CA SER A 209 -16.85 10.12 17.57
C SER A 209 -15.67 11.06 17.81
N ASN A 210 -14.45 10.51 17.93
CA ASN A 210 -13.24 11.27 18.26
C ASN A 210 -12.02 10.59 17.63
N GLY A 211 -11.68 11.00 16.40
CA GLY A 211 -10.51 10.54 15.68
C GLY A 211 -9.20 11.19 16.14
N TRP A 212 -8.22 11.17 15.25
CA TRP A 212 -6.95 11.86 15.37
C TRP A 212 -6.82 12.92 14.27
N ASP A 213 -7.14 14.16 14.61
CA ASP A 213 -7.22 15.27 13.65
C ASP A 213 -5.87 15.70 13.05
N ALA A 214 -4.74 15.32 13.66
CA ALA A 214 -3.45 15.75 13.13
C ALA A 214 -3.13 15.01 11.83
N ALA A 215 -2.86 15.79 10.78
CA ALA A 215 -2.53 15.30 9.44
C ALA A 215 -1.07 14.82 9.33
N ASP A 216 -0.68 13.85 10.17
CA ASP A 216 0.67 13.30 10.27
C ASP A 216 0.76 11.77 10.10
N VAL A 217 -0.34 11.14 9.69
CA VAL A 217 -0.44 9.69 9.46
C VAL A 217 -0.13 9.35 8.00
N LEU A 218 0.83 8.44 7.79
CA LEU A 218 1.16 7.90 6.47
C LEU A 218 0.53 6.53 6.30
N TYR A 219 -0.28 6.36 5.26
CA TYR A 219 -0.83 5.07 4.83
C TYR A 219 -0.09 4.62 3.57
N LEU A 220 0.64 3.51 3.62
CA LEU A 220 1.34 2.90 2.49
C LEU A 220 0.61 1.62 2.07
N ALA A 221 -0.26 1.72 1.07
CA ALA A 221 -0.98 0.57 0.53
C ALA A 221 -0.14 -0.12 -0.55
N PHE A 222 0.19 -1.40 -0.34
CA PHE A 222 1.09 -2.14 -1.23
C PHE A 222 0.37 -2.69 -2.46
N LYS A 223 1.02 -2.54 -3.62
CA LYS A 223 0.53 -3.04 -4.91
C LYS A 223 0.81 -4.52 -5.11
N GLY A 224 0.01 -5.11 -5.99
CA GLY A 224 0.20 -6.48 -6.47
C GLY A 224 -0.43 -7.51 -5.55
N GLY A 225 -0.74 -8.68 -6.11
CA GLY A 225 -1.43 -9.75 -5.37
C GLY A 225 -0.63 -10.32 -4.20
N ARG A 226 0.69 -10.10 -4.14
CA ARG A 226 1.54 -10.51 -3.01
C ARG A 226 1.23 -9.74 -1.72
N ALA A 227 0.63 -8.56 -1.85
CA ALA A 227 0.20 -7.77 -0.71
C ALA A 227 -1.06 -8.33 -0.05
N VAL A 228 -1.77 -9.27 -0.67
CA VAL A 228 -2.97 -9.89 -0.08
C VAL A 228 -2.54 -11.11 0.75
N PRO A 229 -2.78 -11.13 2.08
CA PRO A 229 -2.42 -12.28 2.91
C PRO A 229 -3.12 -13.57 2.44
N GLY A 230 -4.34 -13.43 1.92
CA GLY A 230 -5.17 -14.55 1.51
C GLY A 230 -5.78 -15.30 2.70
N PRO A 231 -6.63 -16.31 2.44
CA PRO A 231 -7.43 -16.98 3.46
C PRO A 231 -6.64 -17.64 4.59
N ASN A 232 -5.40 -18.03 4.32
CA ASN A 232 -4.53 -18.73 5.28
C ASN A 232 -3.30 -17.89 5.69
N GLY A 233 -3.21 -16.63 5.23
CA GLY A 233 -2.05 -15.79 5.50
C GLY A 233 -2.10 -15.08 6.84
N VAL A 234 -3.29 -14.94 7.43
CA VAL A 234 -3.52 -14.42 8.79
C VAL A 234 -4.64 -15.19 9.46
N ARG A 235 -4.79 -15.01 10.78
CA ARG A 235 -5.90 -15.58 11.56
C ARG A 235 -7.13 -14.70 11.42
N TRP A 236 -7.88 -14.87 10.35
CA TRP A 236 -9.11 -14.10 10.10
C TRP A 236 -10.16 -14.27 11.21
N ASP A 237 -10.17 -15.41 11.89
CA ASP A 237 -11.03 -15.69 13.05
C ASP A 237 -10.37 -15.31 14.40
N ALA A 238 -9.36 -14.44 14.38
CA ALA A 238 -8.72 -13.94 15.59
C ALA A 238 -9.72 -13.38 16.59
N GLN A 239 -9.45 -13.58 17.88
CA GLN A 239 -10.32 -13.12 18.96
C GLN A 239 -9.96 -11.73 19.48
N ASP A 240 -8.76 -11.26 19.17
CA ASP A 240 -8.26 -9.94 19.54
C ASP A 240 -7.26 -9.41 18.51
N TYR A 241 -6.93 -8.11 18.65
CA TYR A 241 -5.98 -7.41 17.79
C TYR A 241 -4.61 -8.09 17.75
N VAL A 242 -4.11 -8.56 18.91
CA VAL A 242 -2.74 -9.10 19.03
C VAL A 242 -2.62 -10.40 18.24
N GLU A 243 -3.63 -11.26 18.30
CA GLU A 243 -3.67 -12.50 17.53
C GLU A 243 -3.69 -12.25 16.02
N PHE A 244 -4.46 -11.26 15.56
CA PHE A 244 -4.52 -10.93 14.14
C PHE A 244 -3.23 -10.28 13.64
N GLU A 245 -2.79 -9.23 14.33
CA GLU A 245 -1.65 -8.42 13.93
C GLU A 245 -0.33 -9.20 13.96
N GLY A 246 -0.11 -10.05 14.98
CA GLY A 246 1.14 -10.82 15.08
C GLY A 246 1.42 -11.76 13.91
N VAL A 247 0.40 -12.11 13.09
CA VAL A 247 0.61 -12.84 11.83
C VAL A 247 0.73 -11.90 10.64
N LEU A 248 -0.01 -10.79 10.64
CA LEU A 248 0.03 -9.78 9.58
C LEU A 248 1.39 -9.08 9.51
N GLU A 249 2.02 -8.86 10.67
CA GLU A 249 3.31 -8.18 10.85
C GLU A 249 4.39 -8.78 9.94
N GLY A 250 4.55 -10.11 9.94
CA GLY A 250 5.58 -10.76 9.12
C GLY A 250 5.42 -10.56 7.61
N LEU A 251 4.18 -10.46 7.10
CA LEU A 251 3.96 -10.09 5.69
C LEU A 251 4.19 -8.60 5.47
N GLY A 252 3.74 -7.76 6.39
CA GLY A 252 3.94 -6.32 6.37
C GLY A 252 5.41 -5.92 6.35
N ASP A 253 6.22 -6.55 7.20
CA ASP A 253 7.67 -6.34 7.29
C ASP A 253 8.35 -6.67 5.97
N ALA A 254 8.03 -7.84 5.39
CA ALA A 254 8.59 -8.26 4.11
C ALA A 254 8.24 -7.29 2.97
N LEU A 255 7.04 -6.69 2.99
CA LEU A 255 6.63 -5.68 2.00
C LEU A 255 7.32 -4.33 2.21
N VAL A 256 7.51 -3.92 3.47
CA VAL A 256 8.25 -2.69 3.82
C VAL A 256 9.71 -2.83 3.42
N GLU A 257 10.34 -3.98 3.71
CA GLU A 257 11.73 -4.25 3.32
C GLU A 257 11.89 -4.22 1.80
N GLU A 258 11.00 -4.89 1.05
CA GLU A 258 11.02 -4.84 -0.41
C GLU A 258 10.82 -3.41 -0.95
N LEU A 259 9.99 -2.59 -0.30
CA LEU A 259 9.83 -1.18 -0.65
C LEU A 259 11.13 -0.40 -0.43
N LEU A 260 11.78 -0.59 0.73
CA LEU A 260 13.01 0.12 1.08
C LEU A 260 14.16 -0.26 0.15
N ASP A 261 14.35 -1.55 -0.12
CA ASP A 261 15.37 -2.05 -1.07
C ASP A 261 15.22 -1.40 -2.46
N ARG A 262 13.97 -1.22 -2.93
CA ARG A 262 13.70 -0.55 -4.21
C ARG A 262 13.97 0.95 -4.17
N VAL A 263 13.71 1.60 -3.03
CA VAL A 263 13.91 3.05 -2.89
C VAL A 263 15.40 3.39 -2.79
N GLU A 264 16.19 2.56 -2.10
CA GLU A 264 17.64 2.73 -1.94
C GLU A 264 18.42 2.43 -3.24
N GLY A 265 18.06 1.37 -3.96
CA GLY A 265 18.82 0.91 -5.14
C GLY A 265 18.89 1.87 -6.34
N ASP A 266 18.15 2.99 -6.31
CA ASP A 266 18.12 3.98 -7.40
C ASP A 266 18.74 5.33 -6.98
N GLU A 267 19.26 5.50 -5.75
CA GLU A 267 19.99 6.74 -5.38
C GLU A 267 21.42 6.77 -5.98
N ASP A 268 21.88 5.67 -6.59
CA ASP A 268 23.21 5.54 -7.20
C ASP A 268 23.25 5.81 -8.72
N GLU A 269 22.14 6.12 -9.40
CA GLU A 269 22.09 6.31 -10.87
C GLU A 269 21.93 7.76 -11.37
N ASP A 270 21.82 8.75 -10.47
CA ASP A 270 21.62 10.18 -10.85
C ASP A 270 22.87 11.08 -10.64
N GLU A 271 24.02 10.53 -10.25
CA GLU A 271 25.32 11.25 -10.19
C GLU A 271 26.30 10.71 -11.26
N ASP A 272 26.08 11.01 -12.54
CA ASP A 272 27.13 11.07 -13.56
C ASP A 272 26.58 11.72 -14.84
N GLY A 273 26.67 13.05 -14.93
CA GLY A 273 26.10 13.76 -16.07
C GLY A 273 26.48 15.22 -16.24
N ASP A 274 27.57 15.69 -15.60
CA ASP A 274 28.12 17.02 -15.79
C ASP A 274 29.48 17.00 -16.50
N GLY A 275 29.41 17.25 -17.81
CA GLY A 275 30.23 18.29 -18.42
C GLY A 275 31.65 17.95 -18.90
N GLU A 276 31.79 17.76 -20.21
CA GLU A 276 32.94 18.34 -20.91
C GLU A 276 32.49 19.05 -22.19
N GLU A 277 32.26 20.36 -22.08
CA GLU A 277 32.43 21.29 -23.20
C GLU A 277 33.93 21.55 -23.39
N GLY A 278 34.46 21.07 -24.52
CA GLY A 278 35.37 21.79 -25.40
C GLY A 278 36.77 22.17 -24.91
N VAL A 279 37.79 21.44 -25.39
CA VAL A 279 39.10 22.05 -25.70
C VAL A 279 39.66 21.51 -27.03
N CYS A 280 39.58 22.32 -28.07
CA CYS A 280 40.48 22.23 -29.21
C CYS A 280 41.85 22.75 -28.78
N ALA A 281 42.80 21.86 -28.50
CA ALA A 281 44.20 22.23 -28.30
C ALA A 281 45.08 21.56 -29.37
N SER A 282 45.61 22.40 -30.24
CA SER A 282 46.72 22.15 -31.15
C SER A 282 47.91 21.52 -30.45
N HIS A 283 48.42 20.41 -31.01
CA HIS A 283 49.79 19.95 -30.77
C HIS A 283 50.62 20.18 -32.02
N VAL A 284 51.38 21.27 -31.99
CA VAL A 284 52.63 21.43 -32.71
C VAL A 284 53.67 20.67 -31.90
N GLY A 285 54.26 19.63 -32.49
CA GLY A 285 55.36 18.87 -31.93
C GLY A 285 56.37 18.59 -33.03
N ASP A 286 57.33 19.49 -33.16
CA ASP A 286 58.56 19.31 -33.91
C ASP A 286 59.30 18.06 -33.44
N ASN A 287 59.74 17.24 -34.38
CA ASN A 287 60.91 16.38 -34.19
C ASN A 287 61.65 16.20 -35.53
N SER A 288 62.75 16.94 -35.65
CA SER A 288 63.77 16.73 -36.66
C SER A 288 64.69 15.58 -36.24
N ALA A 289 64.80 14.53 -37.07
CA ALA A 289 66.08 13.94 -37.49
C ALA A 289 65.87 12.68 -38.38
N GLY A 290 66.47 12.69 -39.57
CA GLY A 290 67.18 11.50 -40.07
C GLY A 290 66.57 10.66 -41.19
N ASN A 291 66.71 11.15 -42.42
CA ASN A 291 67.22 10.42 -43.60
C ASN A 291 66.37 9.36 -44.35
N ALA A 292 66.37 9.56 -45.68
CA ALA A 292 66.28 8.59 -46.78
C ALA A 292 64.90 8.21 -47.41
N THR A 293 64.70 8.81 -48.60
CA THR A 293 64.31 8.20 -49.90
C THR A 293 62.85 7.88 -50.26
N HIS A 294 62.46 8.46 -51.41
CA HIS A 294 61.55 7.97 -52.47
C HIS A 294 60.02 8.02 -52.29
N GLY A 295 59.40 9.00 -52.96
CA GLY A 295 58.42 8.78 -54.04
C GLY A 295 56.94 8.55 -53.69
N GLY A 296 56.08 9.47 -54.16
CA GLY A 296 54.77 9.09 -54.74
C GLY A 296 53.48 9.50 -53.99
N ASP A 297 52.89 10.60 -54.45
CA ASP A 297 51.48 10.74 -54.90
C ASP A 297 50.26 10.35 -53.99
N ARG A 298 49.37 11.35 -53.78
CA ARG A 298 47.88 11.32 -53.60
C ARG A 298 47.36 10.68 -52.30
N GLY A 299 46.40 11.22 -51.55
CA GLY A 299 45.23 12.05 -51.85
C GLY A 299 43.96 11.32 -51.37
N GLY A 300 43.15 11.94 -50.49
CA GLY A 300 41.83 11.45 -50.02
C GLY A 300 41.62 11.77 -48.53
N VAL A 301 40.85 12.78 -48.10
CA VAL A 301 39.42 13.13 -48.28
C VAL A 301 38.46 12.07 -47.71
N CYS A 302 37.77 12.51 -46.65
CA CYS A 302 36.72 11.85 -45.90
C CYS A 302 35.51 11.44 -46.75
N ALA A 303 34.83 10.36 -46.34
CA ALA A 303 33.46 10.08 -46.76
C ALA A 303 32.65 9.50 -45.59
N CYS A 304 31.64 10.25 -45.18
CA CYS A 304 30.52 9.81 -44.36
C CYS A 304 29.47 9.22 -45.33
N GLY A 305 29.06 7.96 -45.14
CA GLY A 305 28.08 7.28 -45.98
C GLY A 305 26.90 6.74 -45.18
N PHE A 306 25.71 7.25 -45.48
CA PHE A 306 24.39 6.77 -45.07
C PHE A 306 23.86 5.66 -46.02
N ASN A 307 22.80 4.98 -45.55
CA ASN A 307 21.88 4.00 -46.21
C ASN A 307 22.29 2.52 -46.14
N GLY A 308 21.38 1.57 -45.94
CA GLY A 308 19.91 1.57 -45.90
C GLY A 308 19.40 0.11 -45.84
N SER A 309 18.15 -0.05 -45.43
CA SER A 309 17.41 -1.29 -45.13
C SER A 309 17.31 -2.34 -46.25
N VAL A 310 17.20 -3.64 -45.89
CA VAL A 310 16.26 -4.62 -46.47
C VAL A 310 16.11 -5.89 -45.60
N ALA A 311 15.03 -6.61 -45.83
CA ALA A 311 14.27 -7.47 -44.92
C ALA A 311 14.68 -8.96 -44.80
N ALA A 312 14.23 -9.54 -43.68
CA ALA A 312 13.64 -10.86 -43.43
C ALA A 312 14.31 -12.17 -43.95
N SER A 313 14.56 -13.08 -43.00
CA SER A 313 14.09 -14.48 -43.06
C SER A 313 14.32 -15.19 -41.72
N SER A 314 13.28 -15.87 -41.21
CA SER A 314 13.37 -16.84 -40.11
C SER A 314 14.14 -18.09 -40.54
N PRO A 315 14.62 -18.89 -39.57
CA PRO A 315 13.97 -20.19 -39.40
C PRO A 315 13.67 -20.56 -37.94
N ALA A 316 12.84 -21.59 -37.82
CA ALA A 316 12.19 -22.05 -36.61
C ALA A 316 12.99 -23.08 -35.79
N ALA A 317 12.59 -23.17 -34.53
CA ALA A 317 12.42 -24.35 -33.68
C ALA A 317 13.65 -25.07 -33.08
N GLY A 318 13.65 -25.12 -31.74
CA GLY A 318 14.21 -26.23 -30.97
C GLY A 318 14.58 -25.86 -29.53
N GLY A 319 13.83 -26.38 -28.55
CA GLY A 319 14.27 -26.46 -27.15
C GLY A 319 13.25 -25.99 -26.12
N GLY A 320 12.42 -26.91 -25.63
CA GLY A 320 11.51 -26.67 -24.51
C GLY A 320 12.10 -27.09 -23.15
N GLY A 321 11.49 -26.59 -22.07
CA GLY A 321 11.59 -27.18 -20.73
C GLY A 321 11.64 -26.15 -19.59
N GLY A 322 10.55 -26.02 -18.83
CA GLY A 322 10.57 -25.42 -17.49
C GLY A 322 9.68 -24.19 -17.26
N GLY A 323 8.35 -24.30 -17.39
CA GLY A 323 7.42 -23.18 -17.17
C GLY A 323 6.08 -23.56 -16.52
N GLY A 324 6.05 -24.65 -15.75
CA GLY A 324 4.81 -25.29 -15.31
C GLY A 324 4.09 -24.66 -14.11
N ASP A 325 4.76 -23.81 -13.32
CA ASP A 325 4.25 -23.42 -11.99
C ASP A 325 3.75 -21.97 -11.92
N GLN A 326 4.51 -21.00 -12.44
CA GLN A 326 4.11 -19.59 -12.41
C GLN A 326 2.91 -19.27 -13.31
N SER A 327 2.70 -20.03 -14.40
CA SER A 327 1.56 -19.82 -15.31
C SER A 327 0.23 -20.25 -14.68
N LYS A 328 0.26 -21.28 -13.83
CA LYS A 328 -0.93 -21.77 -13.10
C LYS A 328 -1.34 -20.79 -12.00
N HIS A 329 -0.37 -20.21 -11.28
CA HIS A 329 -0.65 -19.16 -10.30
C HIS A 329 -1.23 -17.88 -10.95
N ARG A 330 -0.69 -17.45 -12.09
CA ARG A 330 -1.22 -16.30 -12.84
C ARG A 330 -2.63 -16.56 -13.38
N GLN A 331 -2.93 -17.78 -13.82
CA GLN A 331 -4.29 -18.14 -14.27
C GLN A 331 -5.28 -18.28 -13.11
N ALA A 332 -4.87 -18.84 -11.96
CA ALA A 332 -5.71 -18.94 -10.77
C ALA A 332 -6.03 -17.55 -10.20
N SER A 333 -5.03 -16.66 -10.16
CA SER A 333 -5.20 -15.27 -9.74
C SER A 333 -6.15 -14.50 -10.67
N ARG A 334 -6.00 -14.62 -12.00
CA ARG A 334 -6.94 -14.01 -12.96
C ARG A 334 -8.38 -14.52 -12.81
N ARG A 335 -8.56 -15.82 -12.57
CA ARG A 335 -9.90 -16.42 -12.35
C ARG A 335 -10.52 -15.96 -11.03
N LEU A 336 -9.72 -15.73 -9.99
CA LEU A 336 -10.19 -15.14 -8.75
C LEU A 336 -10.57 -13.66 -8.96
N THR A 337 -9.75 -12.88 -9.68
CA THR A 337 -10.06 -11.48 -10.03
C THR A 337 -11.35 -11.35 -10.85
N GLU A 338 -11.59 -12.23 -11.83
CA GLU A 338 -12.85 -12.21 -12.59
C GLU A 338 -14.07 -12.65 -11.78
N ARG A 339 -13.88 -13.55 -10.80
CA ARG A 339 -14.96 -13.94 -9.88
C ARG A 339 -15.29 -12.83 -8.90
N LEU A 340 -14.28 -12.17 -8.32
CA LEU A 340 -14.45 -11.02 -7.41
C LEU A 340 -15.10 -9.84 -8.12
N ARG A 341 -14.68 -9.54 -9.35
CA ARG A 341 -15.30 -8.47 -10.16
C ARG A 341 -16.77 -8.75 -10.50
N ARG A 342 -17.17 -10.02 -10.60
CA ARG A 342 -18.58 -10.39 -10.85
C ARG A 342 -19.42 -10.37 -9.57
N SER A 343 -18.88 -10.77 -8.42
CA SER A 343 -19.59 -10.68 -7.14
C SER A 343 -19.83 -9.23 -6.70
N ASP A 344 -18.89 -8.33 -6.96
CA ASP A 344 -19.01 -6.92 -6.58
C ASP A 344 -20.07 -6.18 -7.41
N LEU A 345 -20.20 -6.49 -8.71
CA LEU A 345 -21.27 -5.94 -9.55
C LEU A 345 -22.68 -6.37 -9.08
N ASP A 346 -22.80 -7.54 -8.46
CA ASP A 346 -24.06 -7.99 -7.86
C ASP A 346 -24.28 -7.34 -6.48
N SER A 347 -23.22 -7.06 -5.71
CA SER A 347 -23.30 -6.27 -4.47
C SER A 347 -23.73 -4.82 -4.71
N ASP A 348 -23.16 -4.17 -5.73
CA ASP A 348 -23.55 -2.80 -6.14
C ASP A 348 -25.02 -2.71 -6.55
N ARG A 349 -25.57 -3.79 -7.15
CA ARG A 349 -27.00 -3.88 -7.48
C ARG A 349 -27.88 -4.04 -6.24
N VAL A 350 -27.42 -4.77 -5.23
CA VAL A 350 -28.15 -4.95 -3.97
C VAL A 350 -28.15 -3.66 -3.15
N SER A 351 -27.02 -2.95 -3.07
CA SER A 351 -26.92 -1.64 -2.41
C SER A 351 -27.80 -0.58 -3.11
N ALA A 352 -27.86 -0.57 -4.44
CA ALA A 352 -28.75 0.31 -5.18
C ALA A 352 -30.25 0.00 -4.96
N ALA A 353 -30.60 -1.28 -4.75
CA ALA A 353 -31.98 -1.69 -4.47
C ALA A 353 -32.43 -1.30 -3.04
N HIS A 354 -31.55 -1.35 -2.05
CA HIS A 354 -31.85 -0.92 -0.69
C HIS A 354 -32.06 0.60 -0.56
N ALA A 355 -31.34 1.40 -1.34
CA ALA A 355 -31.51 2.86 -1.39
C ALA A 355 -32.87 3.32 -1.98
N GLN A 356 -33.51 2.48 -2.80
CA GLN A 356 -34.82 2.81 -3.40
C GLN A 356 -36.01 2.44 -2.49
N GLY A 357 -35.84 1.49 -1.56
CA GLY A 357 -36.90 1.06 -0.63
C GLY A 357 -37.30 2.09 0.44
N HIS A 358 -36.45 3.09 0.70
CA HIS A 358 -36.70 4.11 1.74
C HIS A 358 -37.38 5.40 1.25
N ARG A 359 -37.76 5.49 -0.04
CA ARG A 359 -38.52 6.65 -0.58
C ARG A 359 -40.02 6.41 -0.71
N SER A 360 -40.57 5.40 -0.03
CA SER A 360 -42.01 5.15 0.00
C SER A 360 -42.46 4.73 1.40
N ALA A 361 -42.48 5.71 2.31
CA ALA A 361 -43.30 5.73 3.51
C ALA A 361 -43.52 7.19 3.92
#